data_AF-A0AAU5QNY4-F1
#
_entry.id   AF-A0AAU5QNY4-F1
#
_cell.length_a   1.000
_cell.length_b   1.000
_cell.length_c   1.000
_cell.angle_alpha   90.00
_cell.angle_beta   90.00
_cell.angle_gamma   90.00
#
_symmetry.space_group_name_H-M   'P 1'
#
loop_
_entity.id
_entity.type
_entity.pdbx_description
1 polymer ?
#
loop_
_entity_poly.entity_id
_entity_poly.type
_entity_poly.pdbx_seq_one_letter_code
_entity_poly.pdbx_strand_id
1 'polypeptide(L)'
;MQDIARTWGQQDLDVFADRARTLTSGDAYTLSGCEETHFVVAVADRGGESHTDLLVYLPAEERVADLRLRRDRLVTIQRPAR
;
A
#
# COMPACT_ATOMS: atom_id res chain seq x y z
N MET A 1 -13.37 -0.71 11.29
CA MET A 1 -12.06 -1.01 10.66
C MET A 1 -12.08 -2.38 9.98
N GLN A 2 -12.52 -3.45 10.66
CA GLN A 2 -12.60 -4.80 10.07
C GLN A 2 -13.49 -4.91 8.80
N ASP A 3 -14.64 -4.24 8.73
CA ASP A 3 -15.52 -4.30 7.54
C ASP A 3 -14.87 -3.71 6.27
N ILE A 4 -14.07 -2.65 6.44
CA ILE A 4 -13.32 -2.04 5.33
C ILE A 4 -12.27 -3.03 4.82
N ALA A 5 -11.53 -3.66 5.73
CA ALA A 5 -10.52 -4.67 5.38
C ALA A 5 -11.11 -5.87 4.63
N ARG A 6 -12.33 -6.30 5.00
CA ARG A 6 -13.04 -7.39 4.33
C ARG A 6 -13.46 -7.07 2.89
N THR A 7 -13.59 -5.79 2.56
CA THR A 7 -13.99 -5.33 1.21
C THR A 7 -12.82 -5.38 0.22
N TRP A 8 -11.57 -5.41 0.69
CA TRP A 8 -10.37 -5.38 -0.16
C TRP A 8 -9.94 -6.74 -0.72
N GLY A 9 -10.25 -7.84 -0.04
CA GLY A 9 -9.76 -9.19 -0.41
C GLY A 9 -10.38 -9.84 -1.65
N GLN A 10 -10.98 -9.07 -2.57
CA GLN A 10 -11.85 -9.62 -3.63
C GLN A 10 -11.64 -9.02 -5.05
N GLN A 11 -10.50 -8.37 -5.31
CA GLN A 11 -10.13 -7.88 -6.65
C GLN A 11 -8.86 -8.57 -7.15
N ASP A 12 -8.91 -9.16 -8.35
CA ASP A 12 -7.73 -9.70 -9.04
C ASP A 12 -6.68 -8.60 -9.25
N LEU A 13 -5.50 -8.80 -8.66
CA LEU A 13 -4.40 -7.84 -8.59
C LEU A 13 -3.53 -7.84 -9.86
N ASP A 14 -4.15 -7.78 -11.03
CA ASP A 14 -3.42 -7.91 -12.29
C ASP A 14 -2.70 -6.60 -12.69
N VAL A 15 -1.42 -6.75 -13.03
CA VAL A 15 -0.44 -5.71 -13.44
C VAL A 15 -0.04 -4.66 -12.37
N PHE A 16 1.25 -4.68 -12.02
CA PHE A 16 1.96 -3.64 -11.25
C PHE A 16 2.11 -2.31 -12.04
N ALA A 17 1.01 -1.67 -12.40
CA ALA A 17 0.97 -0.48 -13.27
C ALA A 17 1.20 0.85 -12.52
N ASP A 18 1.01 0.87 -11.20
CA ASP A 18 1.14 2.04 -10.35
C ASP A 18 2.54 2.17 -9.72
N ARG A 19 2.81 3.29 -9.05
CA ARG A 19 4.11 3.58 -8.43
C ARG A 19 3.92 3.92 -6.95
N ALA A 20 4.84 3.55 -6.07
CA ALA A 20 4.71 3.80 -4.63
C ALA A 20 4.45 5.28 -4.25
N ARG A 21 4.82 6.26 -5.10
CA ARG A 21 4.46 7.68 -4.94
C ARG A 21 2.97 8.04 -5.12
N THR A 22 2.15 7.13 -5.64
CA THR A 22 0.69 7.31 -5.87
C THR A 22 -0.17 6.62 -4.80
N LEU A 23 0.47 6.02 -3.79
CA LEU A 23 -0.19 5.47 -2.61
C LEU A 23 -0.76 6.59 -1.73
N THR A 24 -1.94 6.35 -1.18
CA THR A 24 -2.68 7.25 -0.30
C THR A 24 -3.22 6.49 0.93
N SER A 25 -3.60 7.21 1.99
CA SER A 25 -4.20 6.58 3.18
C SER A 25 -5.50 5.85 2.81
N GLY A 26 -5.61 4.59 3.24
CA GLY A 26 -6.70 3.69 2.88
C GLY A 26 -6.43 2.83 1.64
N ASP A 27 -5.33 3.04 0.91
CA ASP A 27 -4.96 2.15 -0.21
C ASP A 27 -4.45 0.79 0.32
N ALA A 28 -4.88 -0.29 -0.32
CA ALA A 28 -4.26 -1.60 -0.21
C ALA A 28 -3.29 -1.78 -1.38
N TYR A 29 -2.13 -2.40 -1.14
CA TYR A 29 -1.15 -2.62 -2.20
C TYR A 29 -0.30 -3.87 -2.04
N THR A 30 0.12 -4.44 -3.17
CA THR A 30 1.19 -5.44 -3.25
C THR A 30 2.42 -4.85 -3.92
N LEU A 31 3.60 -5.40 -3.60
CA LEU A 31 4.88 -4.98 -4.18
C LEU A 31 5.32 -5.97 -5.24
N SER A 32 5.92 -5.50 -6.34
CA SER A 32 6.57 -6.39 -7.30
C SER A 32 7.55 -7.34 -6.58
N GLY A 33 7.32 -8.65 -6.66
CA GLY A 33 8.11 -9.68 -5.98
C GLY A 33 7.75 -9.95 -4.51
N CYS A 34 6.58 -9.50 -4.04
CA CYS A 34 6.02 -9.82 -2.73
C CYS A 34 4.51 -10.02 -2.87
N GLU A 35 4.03 -11.22 -2.57
CA GLU A 35 2.62 -11.61 -2.72
C GLU A 35 1.74 -11.10 -1.55
N GLU A 36 2.36 -10.57 -0.49
CA GLU A 36 1.66 -10.03 0.67
C GLU A 36 1.00 -8.67 0.35
N THR A 37 -0.27 -8.55 0.77
CA THR A 37 -1.03 -7.31 0.68
C THR A 37 -0.81 -6.48 1.93
N HIS A 38 -0.41 -5.22 1.75
CA HIS A 38 -0.19 -4.25 2.80
C HIS A 38 -1.24 -3.15 2.74
N PHE A 39 -1.59 -2.56 3.88
CA PHE A 39 -2.60 -1.50 3.95
C PHE A 39 -1.99 -0.18 4.42
N VAL A 40 -2.12 0.89 3.63
CA VAL A 40 -1.57 2.20 3.96
C VAL A 40 -2.43 2.87 5.02
N VAL A 41 -1.90 2.96 6.25
CA VAL A 41 -2.54 3.70 7.35
C VAL A 41 -2.36 5.20 7.11
N ALA A 42 -1.13 5.64 6.82
CA ALA A 42 -0.82 7.04 6.54
C ALA A 42 0.34 7.16 5.56
N VAL A 43 0.38 8.28 4.83
CA VAL A 43 1.52 8.69 4.00
C VAL A 43 2.26 9.78 4.76
N ALA A 44 3.52 9.53 5.11
CA ALA A 44 4.39 10.46 5.82
C ALA A 44 5.31 11.24 4.86
N ASP A 45 5.02 11.18 3.54
CA ASP A 45 5.91 11.61 2.48
C ASP A 45 6.38 13.07 2.61
N ARG A 46 7.69 13.25 2.77
CA ARG A 46 8.34 14.54 2.74
C ARG A 46 8.71 14.85 1.29
N GLY A 47 8.00 15.81 0.70
CA GLY A 47 8.19 16.24 -0.68
C GLY A 47 9.68 16.50 -0.99
N GLY A 48 10.23 15.77 -1.97
CA GLY A 48 11.63 15.88 -2.39
C GLY A 48 12.53 14.64 -2.18
N GLU A 49 12.32 13.81 -1.14
CA GLU A 49 13.30 12.78 -0.65
C GLU A 49 13.60 11.52 -1.53
N SER A 50 13.19 11.48 -2.80
CA SER A 50 13.24 10.32 -3.74
C SER A 50 12.53 9.01 -3.32
N HIS A 51 12.16 8.85 -2.05
CA HIS A 51 11.35 7.76 -1.49
C HIS A 51 9.96 8.26 -1.09
N THR A 52 9.02 7.34 -0.90
CA THR A 52 7.73 7.58 -0.22
C THR A 52 7.83 6.89 1.15
N ASP A 53 7.61 7.67 2.20
CA ASP A 53 7.50 7.14 3.57
C ASP A 53 6.04 6.86 3.91
N LEU A 54 5.77 5.67 4.44
CA LEU A 54 4.44 5.14 4.70
C LEU A 54 4.37 4.55 6.10
N LEU A 55 3.26 4.76 6.79
CA LEU A 55 2.86 3.93 7.92
C LEU A 55 1.89 2.87 7.36
N VAL A 56 2.24 1.60 7.49
CA VAL A 56 1.46 0.49 6.92
C VAL A 56 1.06 -0.52 7.98
N TYR A 57 -0.10 -1.15 7.79
CA TYR A 57 -0.50 -2.35 8.50
C TYR A 57 -0.13 -3.59 7.66
N LEU A 58 0.53 -4.54 8.30
CA LEU A 58 1.06 -5.79 7.74
C LEU A 58 0.22 -6.95 8.29
N PRO A 59 -0.75 -7.49 7.53
CA PRO A 59 -1.70 -8.48 8.06
C PRO A 59 -1.05 -9.80 8.48
N ALA A 60 -0.04 -10.26 7.73
CA ALA A 60 0.70 -11.48 8.03
C ALA A 60 1.47 -11.41 9.37
N GLU A 61 1.76 -10.21 9.85
CA GLU A 61 2.47 -9.94 11.11
C GLU A 61 1.56 -9.32 12.20
N GLU A 62 0.28 -9.11 11.91
CA GLU A 62 -0.70 -8.35 12.72
C GLU A 62 -0.20 -7.01 13.30
N ARG A 63 0.75 -6.34 12.63
CA ARG A 63 1.42 -5.14 13.16
C ARG A 63 1.34 -3.92 12.24
N VAL A 64 1.59 -2.75 12.82
CA VAL A 64 1.87 -1.52 12.08
C VAL A 64 3.38 -1.29 12.02
N ALA A 65 3.90 -0.87 10.87
CA ALA A 65 5.31 -0.59 10.64
C ALA A 65 5.51 0.65 9.75
N ASP A 66 6.61 1.37 9.98
CA ASP A 66 7.11 2.40 9.08
C ASP A 66 7.87 1.75 7.91
N LEU A 67 7.46 2.03 6.67
CA LEU A 67 8.13 1.58 5.45
C LEU A 67 8.58 2.76 4.59
N ARG A 68 9.80 2.65 4.05
CA ARG A 68 10.39 3.58 3.09
C ARG A 68 10.52 2.89 1.73
N LEU A 69 9.69 3.26 0.77
CA LEU A 69 9.70 2.70 -0.59
C LEU A 69 10.32 3.66 -1.59
N ARG A 70 11.05 3.17 -2.60
CA ARG A 70 11.47 3.99 -3.75
C ARG A 70 10.24 4.55 -4.47
N ARG A 71 10.19 5.86 -4.78
CA ARG A 71 8.99 6.51 -5.38
C ARG A 71 8.53 5.90 -6.71
N ASP A 72 9.45 5.27 -7.43
CA ASP A 72 9.24 4.60 -8.71
C ASP A 72 9.07 3.08 -8.60
N ARG A 73 9.11 2.50 -7.38
CA ARG A 73 8.81 1.08 -7.16
C ARG A 73 7.40 0.78 -7.66
N LEU A 74 7.29 -0.23 -8.52
CA LEU A 74 6.02 -0.68 -9.06
C LEU A 74 5.20 -1.42 -7.99
N VAL A 75 3.92 -1.09 -7.95
CA VAL A 75 2.91 -1.61 -7.03
C VAL A 75 1.61 -1.86 -7.79
N THR A 76 0.81 -2.81 -7.31
CA THR A 76 -0.61 -2.91 -7.68
C THR A 76 -1.39 -2.28 -6.54
N ILE A 77 -2.32 -1.37 -6.83
CA ILE A 77 -3.09 -0.63 -5.83
C ILE A 77 -4.58 -0.97 -5.96
N GLN A 78 -5.18 -1.43 -4.87
CA GLN A 78 -6.64 -1.45 -4.70
C GLN A 78 -7.03 -0.25 -3.84
N ARG A 79 -8.00 0.54 -4.30
CA ARG A 79 -8.55 1.67 -3.54
C ARG A 79 -9.95 1.31 -3.03
N PRO A 80 -10.33 1.67 -1.79
CA PRO A 80 -11.70 1.53 -1.33
C PRO A 80 -12.66 2.30 -2.27
N ALA A 81 -13.81 1.69 -2.57
CA ALA A 81 -14.88 2.38 -3.27
C ALA A 81 -15.35 3.58 -2.43
N ARG A 82 -15.63 4.71 -3.11
CA ARG A 82 -16.17 5.93 -2.50
C ARG A 82 -17.64 5.80 -2.14
#